data_AF-A0A7Y9NK48-F1
#
_entry.id   AF-A0A7Y9NK48-F1
#
_cell.length_a   1.000
_cell.length_b   1.000
_cell.length_c   1.000
_cell.angle_alpha   90.00
_cell.angle_beta   90.00
_cell.angle_gamma   90.00
#
_symmetry.space_group_name_H-M   'P 1'
#
loop_
_entity.id
_entity.type
_entity.pdbx_description
1 polymer ?
#
loop_
_entity_poly.entity_id
_entity_poly.type
_entity_poly.pdbx_seq_one_letter_code
_entity_poly.pdbx_strand_id
1 'polypeptide(L)'
;MSAARSKPLPDGFKSWIIASVSVLLFSLMLLLGDIVAAFAYFSEKTNPLWVTLLGVAGAFGVVLGFAGLFVLLAFAGWRSYSESKRVQIIPPAR
;
A
#
# COMPACT_ATOMS: atom_id res chain seq x y z
N MET A 1 35.01 -15.48 -5.91
CA MET A 1 34.24 -14.25 -5.63
C MET A 1 32.81 -14.64 -5.30
N SER A 2 32.47 -14.73 -4.01
CA SER A 2 31.09 -14.99 -3.59
C SER A 2 30.37 -13.66 -3.63
N ALA A 3 29.53 -13.44 -4.64
CA ALA A 3 28.56 -12.36 -4.62
C ALA A 3 27.71 -12.57 -3.37
N ALA A 4 27.91 -11.74 -2.35
CA ALA A 4 27.05 -11.73 -1.18
C ALA A 4 25.62 -11.60 -1.69
N ARG A 5 24.85 -12.69 -1.60
CA ARG A 5 23.40 -12.69 -1.81
C ARG A 5 22.80 -11.85 -0.70
N SER A 6 22.94 -10.52 -0.75
CA SER A 6 22.01 -9.65 -0.04
C SER A 6 20.65 -9.95 -0.67
N LYS A 7 19.73 -10.55 0.10
CA LYS A 7 18.37 -10.71 -0.37
C LYS A 7 17.86 -9.30 -0.75
N PRO A 8 17.39 -9.08 -1.98
CA PRO A 8 16.96 -7.76 -2.42
C PRO A 8 15.81 -7.20 -1.57
N LEU A 9 15.09 -8.07 -0.86
CA LEU A 9 14.06 -7.70 0.09
C LEU A 9 14.21 -8.53 1.38
N PRO A 10 14.09 -7.91 2.56
CA PRO A 10 14.10 -8.64 3.83
C PRO A 10 12.93 -9.64 3.91
N ASP A 11 13.16 -10.76 4.61
CA ASP A 11 12.14 -11.79 4.80
C ASP A 11 10.92 -11.18 5.54
N GLY A 12 9.71 -11.44 5.03
CA GLY A 12 8.46 -10.86 5.54
C GLY A 12 7.96 -9.62 4.78
N PHE A 13 8.80 -8.95 4.00
CA PHE A 13 8.40 -7.78 3.21
C PHE A 13 7.29 -8.10 2.19
N LYS A 14 7.34 -9.29 1.59
CA LYS A 14 6.30 -9.80 0.69
C LYS A 14 4.94 -9.92 1.39
N SER A 15 4.90 -10.38 2.64
CA SER A 15 3.66 -10.51 3.42
C SER A 15 3.05 -9.16 3.74
N TRP A 16 3.87 -8.15 4.05
CA TRP A 16 3.41 -6.78 4.30
C TRP A 16 2.89 -6.08 3.03
N ILE A 17 3.51 -6.32 1.88
CA ILE A 17 2.95 -5.87 0.59
C ILE A 17 1.59 -6.52 0.36
N ILE A 18 1.49 -7.84 0.52
CA ILE A 18 0.22 -8.56 0.32
C ILE A 18 -0.84 -7.99 1.26
N ALA A 19 -0.55 -7.81 2.55
CA ALA A 19 -1.48 -7.22 3.51
C ALA A 19 -1.92 -5.81 3.10
N SER A 20 -0.99 -4.95 2.68
CA SER A 20 -1.30 -3.57 2.25
C SER A 20 -2.18 -3.56 1.00
N VAL A 21 -1.88 -4.43 0.03
CA VAL A 21 -2.67 -4.58 -1.21
C VAL A 21 -4.05 -5.14 -0.90
N SER A 22 -4.17 -6.13 -0.01
CA SER A 22 -5.45 -6.68 0.42
C SER A 22 -6.32 -5.61 1.11
N VAL A 23 -5.74 -4.80 1.99
CA VAL A 23 -6.45 -3.66 2.61
C VAL A 23 -6.92 -2.67 1.55
N LEU A 24 -6.07 -2.32 0.57
CA LEU A 24 -6.46 -1.45 -0.54
C LEU A 24 -7.64 -2.00 -1.34
N LEU A 25 -7.58 -3.27 -1.74
CA LEU A 25 -8.65 -3.90 -2.51
C LEU A 25 -9.96 -3.95 -1.74
N PHE A 26 -9.91 -4.32 -0.45
CA PHE A 26 -11.08 -4.33 0.40
C PHE A 26 -11.69 -2.93 0.57
N SER A 27 -10.85 -1.92 0.76
CA SER A 27 -11.28 -0.54 0.91
C SER A 27 -11.89 0.02 -0.38
N LEU A 28 -11.35 -0.37 -1.53
CA LEU A 28 -11.91 -0.03 -2.84
C LEU A 28 -13.31 -0.65 -3.02
N MET A 29 -13.51 -1.89 -2.56
CA MET A 29 -14.83 -2.54 -2.58
C MET A 29 -15.84 -1.82 -1.67
N LEU A 30 -15.41 -1.39 -0.47
CA LEU A 30 -16.27 -0.60 0.42
C LEU A 30 -16.66 0.73 -0.21
N LEU A 31 -15.70 1.42 -0.85
CA LEU A 31 -15.95 2.68 -1.55
C LEU A 31 -16.91 2.49 -2.73
N LEU A 32 -16.76 1.42 -3.51
CA LEU A 32 -17.71 1.07 -4.56
C LEU A 32 -19.12 0.81 -4.00
N GLY A 33 -19.21 0.10 -2.88
CA GLY A 33 -20.48 -0.12 -2.17
C GLY A 33 -21.13 1.19 -1.72
N ASP A 34 -20.33 2.11 -1.18
CA ASP A 34 -20.77 3.46 -0.78
C ASP A 34 -21.29 4.26 -1.96
N ILE A 35 -20.57 4.26 -3.10
CA ILE A 35 -21.01 4.94 -4.32
C ILE A 35 -22.34 4.36 -4.83
N VAL A 36 -22.45 3.03 -4.93
CA VAL A 36 -23.68 2.37 -5.39
C VAL A 36 -24.85 2.68 -4.47
N ALA A 37 -24.63 2.65 -3.15
CA ALA A 37 -25.65 3.00 -2.17
C ALA A 37 -26.05 4.47 -2.27
N ALA A 38 -25.09 5.38 -2.44
CA ALA A 38 -25.37 6.79 -2.64
C ALA A 38 -26.29 7.03 -3.86
N PHE A 39 -26.09 6.30 -4.97
CA PHE A 39 -26.99 6.36 -6.13
C PHE A 39 -28.36 5.72 -5.89
N ALA A 40 -28.41 4.57 -5.19
CA ALA A 40 -29.66 3.87 -4.91
C ALA A 40 -30.58 4.66 -3.96
N TYR A 41 -30.01 5.30 -2.93
CA TYR A 41 -30.76 6.06 -1.93
C TYR A 41 -30.85 7.56 -2.23
N PHE A 42 -30.26 8.02 -3.35
CA PHE A 42 -30.33 9.43 -3.76
C PHE A 42 -31.79 9.95 -3.87
N SER A 43 -32.70 9.07 -4.29
CA SER A 43 -34.12 9.37 -4.45
C SER A 43 -34.88 9.49 -3.13
N GLU A 44 -34.45 8.84 -2.06
CA GLU A 44 -35.25 8.72 -0.84
C GLU A 44 -35.04 9.86 0.15
N LYS A 45 -34.03 10.74 -0.05
CA LYS A 45 -33.59 11.81 0.89
C LYS A 45 -33.31 11.34 2.32
N THR A 46 -33.41 10.06 2.59
CA THR A 46 -32.94 9.39 3.78
C THR A 46 -31.46 9.12 3.57
N ASN A 47 -30.61 9.65 4.45
CA ASN A 47 -29.19 9.28 4.51
C ASN A 47 -29.07 8.15 5.54
N PRO A 48 -29.22 6.88 5.14
CA PRO A 48 -29.09 5.78 6.08
C PRO A 48 -27.67 5.75 6.67
N LEU A 49 -27.58 5.67 8.00
CA LEU A 49 -26.33 5.70 8.77
C LEU A 49 -25.29 4.67 8.30
N TRP A 50 -25.73 3.52 7.78
CA TRP A 50 -24.83 2.47 7.30
C TRP A 50 -24.04 2.88 6.04
N VAL A 51 -24.59 3.75 5.18
CA VAL A 51 -23.90 4.28 4.00
C VAL A 51 -22.76 5.18 4.45
N THR A 52 -23.04 6.10 5.38
CA THR A 52 -22.00 6.95 5.97
C THR A 52 -20.89 6.14 6.64
N LEU A 53 -21.24 5.05 7.34
CA LEU A 53 -20.25 4.15 7.94
C LEU A 53 -19.39 3.42 6.89
N LEU A 54 -19.99 2.96 5.78
CA LEU A 54 -19.25 2.35 4.67
C LEU A 54 -18.30 3.34 4.00
N GLY A 55 -18.77 4.56 3.73
CA GLY A 55 -17.94 5.62 3.16
C GLY A 55 -16.75 5.98 4.05
N VAL A 56 -16.98 6.16 5.36
CA VAL A 56 -15.90 6.43 6.33
C VAL A 56 -14.92 5.26 6.43
N ALA A 57 -15.41 4.02 6.52
CA ALA A 57 -14.56 2.83 6.59
C ALA A 57 -13.73 2.63 5.30
N GLY A 58 -14.35 2.87 4.14
CA GLY A 58 -13.68 2.83 2.84
C GLY A 58 -12.60 3.90 2.74
N ALA A 59 -12.90 5.14 3.10
CA ALA A 59 -11.93 6.24 3.09
C ALA A 59 -10.74 5.97 4.03
N PHE A 60 -11.00 5.52 5.27
CA PHE A 60 -9.96 5.16 6.21
C PHE A 60 -9.08 4.02 5.70
N GLY A 61 -9.70 2.99 5.14
CA GLY A 61 -9.00 1.83 4.60
C GLY A 61 -8.14 2.18 3.38
N VAL A 62 -8.61 3.07 2.49
CA VAL A 62 -7.80 3.57 1.36
C VAL A 62 -6.58 4.33 1.88
N VAL A 63 -6.76 5.23 2.85
CA VAL A 63 -5.66 6.00 3.45
C VAL A 63 -4.65 5.08 4.12
N LEU A 64 -5.10 4.13 4.95
CA LEU A 64 -4.22 3.18 5.64
C LEU A 64 -3.49 2.24 4.67
N GLY A 65 -4.21 1.74 3.66
CA GLY A 65 -3.64 0.86 2.64
C GLY A 65 -2.57 1.56 1.79
N PHE A 66 -2.85 2.79 1.34
CA PHE A 66 -1.88 3.59 0.58
C PHE A 66 -0.70 4.03 1.44
N ALA A 67 -0.95 4.48 2.68
CA ALA A 67 0.11 4.88 3.58
C ALA A 67 1.05 3.71 3.92
N GLY A 68 0.49 2.53 4.21
CA GLY A 68 1.27 1.31 4.47
C GLY A 68 2.12 0.90 3.26
N LEU A 69 1.52 0.87 2.06
CA LEU A 69 2.23 0.55 0.82
C LEU A 69 3.34 1.58 0.53
N PHE A 70 3.06 2.87 0.72
CA PHE A 70 4.00 3.95 0.50
C PHE A 70 5.21 3.85 1.44
N VAL A 71 4.99 3.61 2.73
CA VAL A 71 6.07 3.44 3.72
C VAL A 71 6.96 2.25 3.36
N LEU A 72 6.36 1.13 2.95
CA LEU A 72 7.12 -0.04 2.49
C LEU A 72 7.98 0.32 1.27
N LEU A 73 7.37 0.90 0.23
CA LEU A 73 8.08 1.29 -0.99
C LEU A 73 9.19 2.31 -0.72
N ALA A 74 8.93 3.32 0.11
CA ALA A 74 9.91 4.32 0.51
C ALA A 74 11.09 3.68 1.25
N PHE A 75 10.82 2.74 2.17
CA PHE A 75 11.86 2.00 2.88
C PHE A 75 12.69 1.11 1.95
N ALA A 76 12.05 0.40 1.02
CA ALA A 76 12.73 -0.41 0.01
C ALA A 76 13.61 0.47 -0.91
N GLY A 77 13.07 1.60 -1.37
CA GLY A 77 13.81 2.58 -2.17
C GLY A 77 15.01 3.17 -1.42
N TRP A 78 14.83 3.53 -0.15
CA TRP A 78 15.91 4.02 0.71
C TRP A 78 17.02 2.99 0.89
N ARG A 79 16.66 1.73 1.13
CA ARG A 79 17.63 0.63 1.26
C ARG A 79 18.37 0.39 -0.05
N SER A 80 17.66 0.33 -1.17
CA SER A 80 18.25 0.16 -2.50
C SER A 80 19.21 1.30 -2.86
N TYR A 81 18.85 2.55 -2.55
CA TYR A 81 19.71 3.71 -2.74
C TYR A 81 20.98 3.65 -1.88
N SER A 82 20.84 3.24 -0.62
CA SER A 82 21.96 3.08 0.31
C SER A 82 22.93 1.97 -0.10
N GLU A 83 22.40 0.86 -0.63
CA GLU A 83 23.22 -0.24 -1.18
C GLU A 83 23.90 0.17 -2.50
N SER A 84 23.22 0.89 -3.38
CA SER A 84 23.79 1.38 -4.66
C SER A 84 24.97 2.33 -4.44
N LYS A 85 24.91 3.19 -3.41
CA LYS A 85 26.04 4.04 -3.01
C LYS A 85 27.27 3.25 -2.59
N ARG A 86 27.11 2.06 -2.00
CA ARG A 86 28.24 1.21 -1.57
C ARG A 86 28.93 0.51 -2.74
N VAL A 87 28.19 0.13 -3.78
CA VAL A 87 28.73 -0.59 -4.94
C VAL A 87 29.57 0.34 -5.84
N GLN A 88 29.20 1.62 -5.95
CA GLN A 88 29.98 2.60 -6.74
C GLN A 88 31.36 2.97 -6.15
N ILE A 89 31.68 2.54 -4.92
CA ILE A 89 32.95 2.87 -4.26
C ILE A 89 34.05 1.85 -4.60
N ILE A 90 33.75 0.77 -5.33
CA ILE A 90 34.78 -0.17 -5.79
C ILE A 90 35.48 0.45 -7.01
N PRO A 91 36.75 0.89 -6.89
CA PRO A 91 37.46 1.48 -8.02
C PRO A 91 37.63 0.42 -9.12
N PRO A 92 37.60 0.81 -10.41
CA PRO A 92 37.83 -0.13 -11.50
C PRO A 92 39.19 -0.80 -11.29
N ALA A 93 39.20 -2.13 -11.27
CA ALA A 93 40.41 -2.91 -11.14
C ALA A 93 41.35 -2.53 -12.30
N ARG A 94 42.52 -1.97 -11.95
CA ARG A 94 43.64 -1.81 -12.87
C ARG A 94 44.29 -3.15 -13.14
#